data_AF-A0A2S5CQQ4-F1
#
_entry.id   AF-A0A2S5CQQ4-F1
#
_cell.length_a   1.000
_cell.length_b   1.000
_cell.length_c   1.000
_cell.angle_alpha   90.00
_cell.angle_beta   90.00
_cell.angle_gamma   90.00
#
_symmetry.space_group_name_H-M   'P 1'
#
loop_
_entity.id
_entity.type
_entity.pdbx_description
1 polymer ?
#
loop_
_entity_poly.entity_id
_entity_poly.type
_entity_poly.pdbx_seq_one_letter_code
_entity_poly.pdbx_strand_id
1 'polypeptide(L)' 'MNKRLINPQKLLLSKWTAVTPANKEKHFLVTRLIKDEQEVVIACILEAVINHNEYEIAWNLLKDKTIWQMGWH' A
#
# COMPACT_ATOMS: atom_id res chain seq x y z
N MET A 1 -1.20 23.43 3.32
CA MET A 1 -1.80 22.08 3.17
C MET A 1 -0.84 21.06 3.78
N ASN A 2 -1.24 20.33 4.83
CA ASN A 2 -0.38 19.37 5.51
C ASN A 2 -0.03 18.20 4.57
N LYS A 3 1.21 18.18 4.06
CA LYS A 3 1.75 17.07 3.27
C LYS A 3 2.00 15.91 4.24
N ARG A 4 0.98 15.07 4.46
CA ARG A 4 1.16 13.82 5.23
C ARG A 4 2.20 12.97 4.51
N LEU A 5 3.41 12.95 5.07
CA LEU A 5 4.50 12.10 4.60
C LEU A 5 4.21 10.66 5.04
N ILE A 6 4.18 9.73 4.08
CA ILE A 6 4.11 8.30 4.38
C ILE A 6 5.47 7.88 4.93
N ASN A 7 5.46 7.30 6.14
CA ASN A 7 6.63 6.62 6.68
C ASN A 7 6.58 5.14 6.27
N PRO A 8 7.53 4.66 5.44
CA PRO A 8 7.49 3.29 4.94
C PRO A 8 7.61 2.23 6.04
N GLN A 9 8.30 2.52 7.15
CA GLN A 9 8.42 1.58 8.28
C GLN A 9 7.10 1.37 9.03
N LYS A 10 6.12 2.26 8.84
CA LYS A 10 4.79 2.18 9.47
C LYS A 10 3.70 1.71 8.49
N LEU A 11 4.09 1.11 7.37
CA LEU A 11 3.14 0.62 6.38
C LEU A 11 2.49 -0.70 6.75
N LEU A 12 3.10 -1.54 7.59
CA LEU A 12 2.51 -2.82 7.97
C LEU A 12 1.11 -2.62 8.58
N LEU A 13 0.12 -3.37 8.12
CA LEU A 13 -1.31 -3.29 8.47
C LEU A 13 -1.99 -1.95 8.12
N SER A 14 -1.33 -1.08 7.35
CA SER A 14 -1.98 0.12 6.82
C SER A 14 -2.99 -0.24 5.73
N LYS A 15 -4.07 0.55 5.67
CA LYS A 15 -5.24 0.32 4.83
C LYS A 15 -5.21 1.26 3.64
N TRP A 16 -5.51 0.75 2.46
CA TRP A 16 -5.44 1.48 1.21
C TRP A 16 -6.63 1.19 0.31
N THR A 17 -7.10 2.23 -0.36
CA THR A 17 -8.17 2.17 -1.33
C THR A 17 -7.61 2.53 -2.70
N ALA A 18 -7.80 1.65 -3.68
CA ALA A 18 -7.47 1.93 -5.08
C ALA A 18 -8.45 2.98 -5.63
N VAL A 19 -7.92 4.04 -6.24
CA VAL A 19 -8.71 5.12 -6.85
C VAL A 19 -9.47 4.60 -8.07
N THR A 20 -8.85 3.71 -8.84
CA THR A 20 -9.47 3.03 -9.99
C THR A 20 -9.32 1.52 -9.79
N PRO A 21 -10.31 0.87 -9.14
CA PRO A 21 -10.28 -0.56 -8.88
C PRO A 21 -10.16 -1.39 -10.17
N ALA A 22 -9.23 -2.35 -10.16
CA ALA A 22 -9.17 -3.43 -11.16
C ALA A 22 -9.69 -4.72 -10.52
N ASN A 23 -10.23 -5.66 -11.31
CA ASN A 23 -10.72 -6.95 -10.81
C ASN A 23 -11.73 -6.88 -9.65
N LYS A 24 -12.45 -5.75 -9.50
CA LYS A 24 -13.34 -5.44 -8.35
C LYS A 24 -12.60 -5.31 -7.01
N GLU A 25 -11.28 -5.24 -7.02
CA GLU A 25 -10.44 -5.06 -5.84
C GLU A 25 -10.30 -3.57 -5.54
N LYS A 26 -11.04 -3.10 -4.55
CA LYS A 26 -11.01 -1.70 -4.12
C LYS A 26 -10.14 -1.49 -2.88
N HIS A 27 -10.17 -2.44 -1.96
CA HIS A 27 -9.58 -2.32 -0.63
C HIS A 27 -8.42 -3.27 -0.45
N PHE A 28 -7.30 -2.74 0.03
CA PHE A 28 -6.05 -3.46 0.22
C PHE A 28 -5.45 -3.20 1.60
N LEU A 29 -4.85 -4.24 2.17
CA LEU A 29 -4.07 -4.17 3.40
C LEU A 29 -2.60 -4.41 3.07
N VAL A 30 -1.69 -3.65 3.66
CA VAL A 30 -0.28 -4.03 3.62
C VAL A 30 -0.04 -5.17 4.61
N THR A 31 0.29 -6.37 4.12
CA THR A 31 0.51 -7.56 4.95
C THR A 31 1.97 -7.86 5.20
N ARG A 32 2.88 -7.32 4.37
CA ARG A 32 4.33 -7.55 4.49
C ARG A 32 5.14 -6.34 4.03
N LEU A 33 6.29 -6.11 4.66
CA LEU A 33 7.29 -5.15 4.21
C LEU A 33 8.49 -5.92 3.66
N ILE A 34 8.99 -5.47 2.51
CA ILE A 34 10.18 -6.02 1.87
C ILE A 34 11.28 -5.00 2.06
N LYS A 35 12.41 -5.46 2.58
CA LYS A 35 13.58 -4.65 2.90
C LYS A 35 14.79 -5.12 2.12
N ASP A 36 15.71 -4.20 1.85
CA ASP A 36 17.04 -4.53 1.35
C ASP A 36 17.97 -5.02 2.47
N GLU A 37 19.22 -5.31 2.11
CA GLU A 37 20.27 -5.76 3.03
C GLU A 37 20.62 -4.74 4.12
N GLN A 38 20.24 -3.46 3.96
CA GLN A 38 20.45 -2.38 4.92
C GLN A 38 19.20 -2.11 5.76
N GLU A 39 18.22 -3.03 5.79
CA GLU A 39 16.95 -2.90 6.50
C GLU A 39 16.07 -1.72 6.03
N VAL A 40 16.32 -1.19 4.83
CA VAL A 40 15.51 -0.13 4.24
C VAL A 40 14.33 -0.75 3.50
N VAL A 41 13.12 -0.28 3.80
CA VAL A 41 11.91 -0.73 3.12
C VAL A 41 11.94 -0.25 1.65
N ILE A 42 11.92 -1.20 0.72
CA ILE A 42 11.95 -0.95 -0.74
C ILE A 42 10.61 -1.30 -1.41
N ALA A 43 9.87 -2.26 -0.85
CA ALA A 43 8.58 -2.69 -1.37
C ALA A 43 7.66 -3.16 -0.24
N CYS A 44 6.41 -3.41 -0.56
CA CYS A 44 5.44 -4.03 0.34
C CYS A 44 4.50 -4.96 -0.42
N ILE A 45 3.93 -5.92 0.29
CA ILE A 45 2.85 -6.75 -0.21
C ILE A 45 1.52 -6.10 0.15
N LEU A 46 0.71 -5.79 -0.86
CA LEU A 46 -0.69 -5.43 -0.72
C LEU A 46 -1.55 -6.67 -0.94
N GLU A 47 -2.42 -6.97 0.01
CA GLU A 47 -3.43 -8.01 -0.11
C GLU A 47 -4.80 -7.37 -0.34
N ALA A 48 -5.47 -7.76 -1.43
CA ALA A 48 -6.85 -7.39 -1.70
C ALA A 48 -7.80 -8.05 -0.69
N VAL A 49 -8.60 -7.26 0.02
CA VAL A 49 -9.47 -7.76 1.10
C VAL A 49 -10.54 -8.74 0.61
N ILE A 50 -11.00 -8.59 -0.64
CA ILE A 50 -12.16 -9.35 -1.15
C ILE A 50 -11.82 -10.78 -1.54
N ASN A 51 -10.60 -11.04 -2.02
CA ASN A 51 -10.21 -12.32 -2.60
C ASN A 51 -8.82 -12.78 -2.17
N HIS A 52 -8.13 -12.01 -1.31
CA HIS A 52 -6.81 -12.30 -0.77
C HIS A 52 -5.69 -12.39 -1.83
N ASN A 53 -5.89 -11.79 -3.01
CA ASN A 53 -4.81 -11.68 -3.98
C ASN A 53 -3.70 -10.77 -3.44
N GLU A 54 -2.46 -11.24 -3.53
CA GLU A 54 -1.27 -10.51 -3.11
C GLU A 54 -0.58 -9.84 -4.30
N TYR A 55 -0.15 -8.60 -4.10
CA TYR A 55 0.61 -7.82 -5.08
C TYR A 55 1.82 -7.19 -4.41
N GLU A 56 3.01 -7.44 -4.96
CA GLU A 56 4.19 -6.70 -4.60
C GLU A 56 4.21 -5.35 -5.32
N ILE A 57 4.39 -4.28 -4.56
CA ILE A 57 4.57 -2.94 -5.11
C ILE A 57 5.76 -2.24 -4.46
N ALA A 58 6.44 -1.38 -5.22
CA ALA A 58 7.35 -0.41 -4.63
C ALA A 58 6.56 0.51 -3.69
N TRP A 59 7.01 0.66 -2.45
CA TRP A 59 6.21 1.32 -1.40
C TRP A 59 5.89 2.78 -1.72
N ASN A 60 6.76 3.42 -2.53
CA ASN A 60 6.61 4.82 -2.94
C ASN A 60 5.39 5.05 -3.83
N LEU A 61 4.84 4.02 -4.48
CA LEU A 61 3.60 4.12 -5.26
C LEU A 61 2.41 4.50 -4.37
N LEU A 62 2.40 4.14 -3.09
CA LEU A 62 1.36 4.53 -2.13
C LEU A 62 1.31 6.05 -1.89
N LYS A 63 2.34 6.81 -2.29
CA LYS A 63 2.34 8.28 -2.23
C LYS A 63 1.49 8.91 -3.35
N ASP A 64 1.26 8.19 -4.43
CA ASP A 64 0.50 8.70 -5.56
C ASP A 64 -1.01 8.66 -5.24
N LYS A 65 -1.55 9.84 -4.95
CA LYS A 65 -2.98 10.01 -4.63
C LYS A 65 -3.92 9.79 -5.80
N THR A 66 -3.39 9.72 -7.02
CA THR A 66 -4.18 9.37 -8.21
C THR A 66 -4.38 7.86 -8.33
N ILE A 67 -3.59 7.06 -7.61
CA ILE A 67 -3.66 5.61 -7.60
C ILE A 67 -4.21 5.10 -6.26
N TRP A 68 -3.74 5.68 -5.15
CA TRP A 68 -4.01 5.18 -3.80
C TRP A 68 -4.52 6.25 -2.85
N GLN A 69 -5.54 5.90 -2.08
CA GLN A 69 -6.03 6.68 -0.94
C GLN A 69 -5.82 5.90 0.36
N MET A 70 -5.28 6.55 1.38
CA MET A 70 -5.07 5.91 2.68
C MET A 70 -6.41 5.79 3.43
N GLY A 71 -6.74 4.58 3.91
CA GLY A 71 -7.99 4.27 4.60
C GLY A 71 -8.97 3.43 3.78
N TRP A 72 -10.16 3.23 4.32
CA TRP A 72 -11.30 2.56 3.67
C TRP A 72 -12.28 3.60 3.12
N HIS A 73 -12.02 4.10 1.92
CA HIS A 73 -12.85 5.07 1.21
C HIS A 73 -13.70 4.41 0.11
#